data_AF-A0AAD7GPC5-F1
#
_entry.id   AF-A0AAD7GPC5-F1
#
_cell.length_a   1.000
_cell.length_b   1.000
_cell.length_c   1.000
_cell.angle_alpha   90.00
_cell.angle_beta   90.00
_cell.angle_gamma   90.00
#
_symmetry.space_group_name_H-M   'P 1'
#
loop_
_entity.id
_entity.type
_entity.pdbx_description
1 polymer ?
#
loop_
_entity_poly.entity_id
_entity_poly.type
_entity_poly.pdbx_seq_one_letter_code
_entity_poly.pdbx_strand_id
1 'polypeptide(L)'
;MNLRATANDVGRVVSKIIDGLTLPNLAELKLCSEEYFGLPVPWPHVQCLALSTRSAFQSHLRSLQLHHCVITEAELLECLSALPSLERLAISDHRPFTDGGPDQLLVTNTLLASLTLAPDNPSPVPRLRFFECISLLRFDDRAYLDFLLSRLRGPDADAGPFENRMLWLPGHHRELNSSVVARIVDLRSRKELLFSFAELEL
;
A
#
# COMPACT_ATOMS: atom_id res chain seq x y z
N MET A 1 35.94 -11.72 -1.29
CA MET A 1 35.55 -10.89 -2.44
C MET A 1 34.08 -10.54 -2.26
N ASN A 2 33.76 -9.37 -1.71
CA ASN A 2 32.38 -8.98 -1.40
C ASN A 2 31.75 -8.32 -2.62
N LEU A 3 30.92 -9.06 -3.36
CA LEU A 3 30.03 -8.49 -4.37
C LEU A 3 28.88 -7.79 -3.63
N ARG A 4 28.99 -6.48 -3.44
CA ARG A 4 27.83 -5.67 -3.03
C ARG A 4 26.96 -5.48 -4.26
N ALA A 5 25.86 -6.23 -4.35
CA ALA A 5 24.83 -5.97 -5.34
C ALA A 5 24.29 -4.54 -5.15
N THR A 6 24.15 -3.80 -6.25
CA THR A 6 23.49 -2.49 -6.23
C THR A 6 21.97 -2.66 -6.33
N ALA A 7 21.20 -1.64 -5.95
CA ALA A 7 19.75 -1.64 -6.17
C ALA A 7 19.38 -1.89 -7.65
N ASN A 8 20.21 -1.41 -8.59
CA ASN A 8 20.05 -1.65 -10.02
C ASN A 8 20.24 -3.13 -10.39
N ASP A 9 21.19 -3.83 -9.76
CA ASP A 9 21.39 -5.26 -10.01
C ASP A 9 20.20 -6.07 -9.51
N VAL A 10 19.67 -5.73 -8.33
CA VAL A 10 18.45 -6.33 -7.78
C VAL A 10 17.27 -6.11 -8.73
N GLY A 11 17.04 -4.87 -9.17
CA GLY A 11 15.94 -4.54 -10.09
C GLY A 11 16.00 -5.32 -11.40
N ARG A 12 17.19 -5.51 -11.98
CA ARG A 12 17.37 -6.30 -13.21
C ARG A 12 17.06 -7.78 -13.01
N VAL A 13 17.47 -8.36 -11.89
CA VAL A 13 17.19 -9.78 -11.57
C VAL A 13 15.70 -9.98 -11.35
N VAL A 14 15.07 -9.13 -10.53
CA VAL A 14 13.62 -9.20 -10.26
C VAL A 14 12.81 -9.05 -11.56
N SER A 15 13.18 -8.11 -12.43
CA SER A 15 12.51 -7.92 -13.72
C SER A 15 12.54 -9.19 -14.58
N LYS A 16 13.71 -9.82 -14.72
CA LYS A 16 13.87 -11.06 -15.50
C LYS A 16 13.07 -12.23 -14.91
N ILE A 17 13.02 -12.34 -13.59
CA ILE A 17 12.22 -13.36 -12.91
C ILE A 17 10.75 -13.16 -13.27
N ILE A 18 10.22 -11.94 -13.08
CA ILE A 18 8.81 -11.63 -13.33
C ILE A 18 8.43 -11.83 -14.80
N ASP A 19 9.32 -11.51 -15.74
CA ASP A 19 9.10 -11.74 -17.17
C ASP A 19 8.86 -13.22 -17.52
N GLY A 20 9.51 -14.13 -16.78
CA GLY A 20 9.38 -15.57 -17.00
C GLY A 20 8.16 -16.21 -16.34
N LEU A 21 7.40 -15.49 -15.52
CA LEU A 21 6.33 -16.06 -14.70
C LEU A 21 4.94 -15.90 -15.35
N THR A 22 4.09 -16.90 -15.09
CA THR A 22 2.62 -16.84 -15.26
C THR A 22 2.00 -17.56 -14.07
N LEU A 23 1.16 -16.87 -13.31
CA LEU A 23 0.71 -17.31 -11.99
C LEU A 23 -0.82 -17.26 -11.89
N PRO A 24 -1.55 -18.12 -12.63
CA PRO A 24 -2.99 -17.98 -12.88
C PRO A 24 -3.89 -18.18 -11.65
N ASN A 25 -3.34 -18.69 -10.54
CA ASN A 25 -4.07 -18.93 -9.29
C ASN A 25 -3.45 -18.16 -8.10
N LEU A 26 -2.57 -17.20 -8.36
CA LEU A 26 -1.93 -16.44 -7.29
C LEU A 26 -2.93 -15.46 -6.67
N ALA A 27 -3.41 -15.77 -5.48
CA ALA A 27 -4.31 -14.89 -4.72
C ALA A 27 -3.55 -13.75 -4.01
N GLU A 28 -2.26 -13.93 -3.72
CA GLU A 28 -1.47 -12.99 -2.94
C GLU A 28 -0.10 -12.74 -3.59
N LEU A 29 0.22 -11.46 -3.82
CA LEU A 29 1.52 -11.03 -4.31
C LEU A 29 2.19 -10.17 -3.24
N LYS A 30 3.34 -10.63 -2.75
CA LYS A 30 4.18 -9.91 -1.82
C LYS A 30 5.53 -9.63 -2.48
N LEU A 31 5.85 -8.35 -2.65
CA LEU A 31 7.18 -7.90 -3.01
C LEU A 31 7.69 -7.05 -1.85
N CYS A 32 8.71 -7.55 -1.16
CA CYS A 32 9.22 -6.90 0.04
C CYS A 32 10.69 -7.21 0.27
N SER A 33 11.39 -6.28 0.91
CA SER A 33 12.76 -6.45 1.38
C SER A 33 12.77 -6.64 2.90
N GLU A 34 12.24 -7.78 3.40
CA GLU A 34 12.13 -8.03 4.86
C GLU A 34 13.50 -8.20 5.53
N GLU A 35 14.46 -8.77 4.81
CA GLU A 35 15.80 -9.06 5.35
C GLU A 35 16.80 -7.90 5.16
N TYR A 36 16.46 -6.92 4.32
CA TYR A 36 17.35 -5.83 3.94
C TYR A 36 16.61 -4.49 3.95
N PHE A 37 16.22 -4.04 5.14
CA PHE A 37 15.71 -2.67 5.37
C PHE A 37 16.60 -1.56 4.76
N GLY A 38 17.88 -1.87 4.48
CA GLY A 38 18.77 -0.99 3.75
C GLY A 38 18.57 -0.98 2.23
N LEU A 39 18.19 -2.07 1.55
CA LEU A 39 18.14 -2.10 0.08
C LEU A 39 16.69 -2.22 -0.40
N PRO A 40 16.01 -1.10 -0.73
CA PRO A 40 14.65 -1.17 -1.22
C PRO A 40 14.63 -1.83 -2.60
N VAL A 41 13.60 -2.61 -2.87
CA VAL A 41 13.45 -3.33 -4.15
C VAL A 41 12.86 -2.35 -5.18
N PRO A 42 13.54 -2.09 -6.31
CA PRO A 42 12.93 -1.30 -7.38
C PRO A 42 11.68 -1.98 -7.91
N TRP A 43 10.57 -1.26 -8.02
CA TRP A 43 9.35 -1.80 -8.61
C TRP A 43 9.54 -2.01 -10.12
N PRO A 44 9.46 -3.24 -10.63
CA PRO A 44 9.63 -3.52 -12.05
C PRO A 44 8.29 -3.31 -12.77
N HIS A 45 7.89 -2.04 -12.88
CA HIS A 45 6.54 -1.61 -13.23
C HIS A 45 5.98 -2.30 -14.49
N VAL A 46 6.71 -2.21 -15.61
CA VAL A 46 6.29 -2.80 -16.90
C VAL A 46 6.11 -4.31 -16.79
N GLN A 47 7.02 -4.99 -16.11
CA GLN A 47 6.99 -6.44 -15.95
C GLN A 47 5.85 -6.88 -15.04
N CYS A 48 5.55 -6.12 -13.97
CA CYS A 48 4.41 -6.39 -13.10
C CYS A 48 3.06 -6.24 -13.81
N LEU A 49 2.89 -5.20 -14.64
CA LEU A 49 1.69 -5.05 -15.47
C LEU A 49 1.54 -6.19 -16.48
N ALA A 50 2.65 -6.59 -17.11
CA ALA A 50 2.67 -7.72 -18.03
C ALA A 50 2.33 -9.04 -17.31
N LEU A 51 2.88 -9.28 -16.12
CA LEU A 51 2.56 -10.44 -15.27
C LEU A 51 1.07 -10.45 -14.89
N SER A 52 0.54 -9.29 -14.48
CA SER A 52 -0.88 -9.12 -14.13
C SER A 52 -1.79 -9.55 -15.27
N THR A 53 -1.48 -9.08 -16.49
CA THR A 53 -2.23 -9.43 -17.70
C THR A 53 -2.15 -10.92 -18.01
N ARG A 54 -0.93 -11.50 -18.06
CA ARG A 54 -0.73 -12.92 -18.39
C ARG A 54 -1.37 -13.87 -17.37
N SER A 55 -1.38 -13.45 -16.10
CA SER A 55 -1.89 -14.25 -14.98
C SER A 55 -3.35 -13.97 -14.67
N ALA A 56 -4.00 -13.06 -15.39
CA ALA A 56 -5.37 -12.63 -15.18
C ALA A 56 -5.67 -12.14 -13.73
N PHE A 57 -4.74 -11.41 -13.11
CA PHE A 57 -4.87 -10.98 -11.71
C PHE A 57 -6.13 -10.15 -11.42
N GLN A 58 -6.68 -9.46 -12.42
CA GLN A 58 -7.92 -8.70 -12.29
C GLN A 58 -9.11 -9.51 -11.76
N SER A 59 -9.12 -10.84 -11.92
CA SER A 59 -10.22 -11.69 -11.47
C SER A 59 -9.99 -12.38 -10.11
N HIS A 60 -8.73 -12.53 -9.68
CA HIS A 60 -8.42 -13.41 -8.54
C HIS A 60 -7.36 -12.90 -7.56
N LEU A 61 -6.51 -11.93 -7.91
CA LEU A 61 -5.54 -11.39 -6.96
C LEU A 61 -6.29 -10.58 -5.90
N ARG A 62 -6.19 -11.00 -4.64
CA ARG A 62 -6.87 -10.40 -3.50
C ARG A 62 -5.93 -9.60 -2.59
N SER A 63 -4.64 -9.90 -2.60
CA SER A 63 -3.67 -9.27 -1.71
C SER A 63 -2.44 -8.78 -2.47
N LEU A 64 -2.06 -7.52 -2.22
CA LEU A 64 -0.86 -6.89 -2.76
C LEU A 64 -0.10 -6.22 -1.62
N GLN A 65 1.14 -6.63 -1.41
CA GLN A 65 2.02 -6.08 -0.39
C GLN A 65 3.32 -5.58 -1.03
N LEU A 66 3.61 -4.29 -0.83
CA LEU A 66 4.72 -3.54 -1.44
C LEU A 66 5.53 -2.79 -0.38
N HIS A 67 5.80 -3.43 0.77
CA HIS A 67 6.69 -2.83 1.76
C HIS A 67 8.12 -2.76 1.24
N HIS A 68 8.82 -1.65 1.50
CA HIS A 68 10.21 -1.47 1.08
C HIS A 68 10.42 -1.62 -0.45
N CYS A 69 9.41 -1.25 -1.25
CA CYS A 69 9.46 -1.23 -2.71
C CYS A 69 9.49 0.20 -3.25
N VAL A 70 10.52 0.56 -4.02
CA VAL A 70 10.60 1.87 -4.69
C VAL A 70 9.58 1.91 -5.83
N ILE A 71 8.41 2.47 -5.56
CA ILE A 71 7.30 2.67 -6.51
C ILE A 71 6.78 4.11 -6.42
N THR A 72 6.52 4.75 -7.55
CA THR A 72 5.86 6.07 -7.55
C THR A 72 4.35 5.94 -7.33
N GLU A 73 3.72 7.01 -6.87
CA GLU A 73 2.27 7.02 -6.70
C GLU A 73 1.52 6.73 -8.01
N ALA A 74 1.98 7.31 -9.13
CA ALA A 74 1.37 7.08 -10.45
C ALA A 74 1.45 5.61 -10.88
N GLU A 75 2.63 4.99 -10.71
CA GLU A 75 2.82 3.57 -11.02
C GLU A 75 1.96 2.67 -10.13
N LEU A 76 1.82 3.01 -8.84
CA LEU A 76 0.93 2.30 -7.92
C LEU A 76 -0.52 2.39 -8.40
N LEU A 77 -1.02 3.59 -8.71
CA LEU A 77 -2.40 3.78 -9.16
C LEU A 77 -2.71 3.04 -10.46
N GLU A 78 -1.76 3.01 -11.40
CA GLU A 78 -1.90 2.21 -12.62
C GLU A 78 -1.96 0.70 -12.32
N CYS A 79 -1.09 0.21 -11.44
CA CYS A 79 -1.14 -1.19 -10.98
C CYS A 79 -2.46 -1.51 -10.27
N LEU A 80 -2.93 -0.65 -9.37
CA LEU A 80 -4.20 -0.85 -8.66
C LEU A 80 -5.39 -0.87 -9.62
N SER A 81 -5.36 -0.06 -10.69
CA SER A 81 -6.41 -0.04 -11.72
C SER A 81 -6.50 -1.37 -12.49
N ALA A 82 -5.40 -2.11 -12.59
CA ALA A 82 -5.39 -3.46 -13.17
C ALA A 82 -5.88 -4.54 -12.20
N LEU A 83 -6.18 -4.20 -10.93
CA LEU A 83 -6.48 -5.13 -9.85
C LEU A 83 -7.83 -4.81 -9.17
N PRO A 84 -8.95 -4.74 -9.90
CA PRO A 84 -10.27 -4.39 -9.32
C PRO A 84 -10.77 -5.40 -8.27
N SER A 85 -10.19 -6.61 -8.27
CA SER A 85 -10.46 -7.69 -7.34
C SER A 85 -9.72 -7.57 -6.00
N LEU A 86 -8.84 -6.58 -5.83
CA LEU A 86 -7.98 -6.46 -4.66
C LEU A 86 -8.80 -6.13 -3.40
N GLU A 87 -8.51 -6.88 -2.34
CA GLU A 87 -9.16 -6.76 -1.03
C GLU A 87 -8.18 -6.29 0.05
N ARG A 88 -6.88 -6.55 -0.13
CA ARG A 88 -5.82 -6.21 0.83
C ARG A 88 -4.69 -5.45 0.12
N LEU A 89 -4.35 -4.29 0.64
CA LEU A 89 -3.23 -3.48 0.17
C LEU A 89 -2.30 -3.14 1.33
N ALA A 90 -1.00 -3.38 1.16
CA ALA A 90 0.02 -2.98 2.11
C ALA A 90 1.12 -2.18 1.38
N ILE A 91 1.41 -0.96 1.83
CA ILE A 91 2.36 -0.05 1.19
C ILE A 91 3.22 0.68 2.22
N SER A 92 4.30 1.32 1.81
CA SER A 92 5.16 2.07 2.72
C SER A 92 5.74 3.32 2.09
N ASP A 93 5.85 4.39 2.87
CA ASP A 93 6.76 5.50 2.59
C ASP A 93 8.21 5.03 2.76
N HIS A 94 9.15 5.70 2.09
CA HIS A 94 10.58 5.41 2.23
C HIS A 94 11.38 6.65 2.61
N ARG A 95 12.29 6.46 3.56
CA ARG A 95 13.41 7.38 3.78
C ARG A 95 14.46 7.18 2.68
N PRO A 96 15.20 8.24 2.31
CA PRO A 96 16.28 8.12 1.35
C PRO A 96 17.33 7.10 1.82
N PHE A 97 17.82 6.29 0.87
CA PHE A 97 18.86 5.29 1.14
C PHE A 97 20.24 5.91 1.38
N THR A 98 20.48 7.09 0.82
CA THR A 98 21.70 7.87 1.02
C THR A 98 21.37 9.15 1.77
N ASP A 99 22.22 9.54 2.73
CA ASP A 99 22.06 10.78 3.49
C ASP A 99 21.79 11.96 2.55
N GLY A 100 20.66 12.66 2.78
CA GLY A 100 20.27 13.86 2.04
C GLY A 100 19.44 13.65 0.76
N GLY A 101 19.05 12.42 0.42
CA GLY A 101 18.04 12.20 -0.64
C GLY A 101 16.63 12.69 -0.24
N PRO A 102 15.72 12.92 -1.19
CA PRO A 102 14.33 13.21 -0.86
C PRO A 102 13.62 11.95 -0.33
N ASP A 103 12.71 12.13 0.64
CA ASP A 103 11.79 11.07 1.04
C ASP A 103 10.90 10.68 -0.14
N GLN A 104 10.63 9.39 -0.29
CA GLN A 104 9.64 8.90 -1.23
C GLN A 104 8.33 8.68 -0.47
N LEU A 105 7.40 9.60 -0.69
CA LEU A 105 6.07 9.56 -0.10
C LEU A 105 5.13 8.81 -1.04
N LEU A 106 4.51 7.76 -0.52
CA LEU A 106 3.49 6.98 -1.21
C LEU A 106 2.13 7.19 -0.54
N VAL A 107 2.10 7.31 0.79
CA VAL A 107 0.89 7.58 1.57
C VAL A 107 0.60 9.09 1.57
N THR A 108 0.09 9.59 0.46
CA THR A 108 -0.23 11.01 0.24
C THR A 108 -1.73 11.28 0.29
N ASN A 109 -2.12 12.55 0.37
CA ASN A 109 -3.52 12.97 0.20
C ASN A 109 -4.11 12.52 -1.14
N THR A 110 -3.30 12.58 -2.21
CA THR A 110 -3.73 12.23 -3.56
C THR A 110 -4.00 10.73 -3.68
N LEU A 111 -3.13 9.89 -3.09
CA LEU A 111 -3.38 8.45 -3.01
C LEU A 111 -4.63 8.16 -2.18
N LEU A 112 -4.75 8.73 -0.97
CA LEU A 112 -5.90 8.52 -0.10
C LEU A 112 -7.22 8.93 -0.78
N ALA A 113 -7.23 10.06 -1.48
CA ALA A 113 -8.37 10.51 -2.27
C ALA A 113 -8.69 9.54 -3.43
N SER A 114 -7.68 9.04 -4.12
CA SER A 114 -7.86 8.04 -5.19
C SER A 114 -8.38 6.71 -4.67
N LEU A 115 -8.01 6.33 -3.45
CA LEU A 115 -8.53 5.16 -2.73
C LEU A 115 -9.88 5.45 -2.03
N THR A 116 -10.44 6.65 -2.12
CA THR A 116 -11.74 6.94 -1.52
C THR A 116 -12.83 6.47 -2.47
N LEU A 117 -13.88 5.81 -1.94
CA LEU A 117 -15.05 5.47 -2.74
C LEU A 117 -15.89 6.73 -2.96
N ALA A 118 -15.83 7.29 -4.17
CA ALA A 118 -16.63 8.45 -4.58
C ALA A 118 -17.50 8.11 -5.82
N PRO A 119 -18.74 8.64 -5.91
CA PRO A 119 -19.60 8.42 -7.08
C PRO A 119 -19.00 8.93 -8.38
N ASP A 120 -18.33 10.10 -8.33
CA ASP A 120 -17.80 10.78 -9.51
C ASP A 120 -16.36 10.35 -9.86
N ASN A 121 -15.70 9.60 -8.97
CA ASN A 121 -14.36 9.08 -9.17
C ASN A 121 -14.24 7.68 -8.54
N PRO A 122 -14.49 6.61 -9.31
CA PRO A 122 -14.46 5.26 -8.77
C PRO A 122 -13.05 4.90 -8.33
N SER A 123 -12.90 4.44 -7.09
CA SER A 123 -11.60 3.97 -6.59
C SER A 123 -11.11 2.78 -7.45
N PRO A 124 -9.82 2.70 -7.77
CA PRO A 124 -9.24 1.61 -8.58
C PRO A 124 -9.37 0.24 -7.89
N VAL A 125 -9.48 0.23 -6.56
CA VAL A 125 -9.69 -0.97 -5.73
C VAL A 125 -11.01 -0.89 -4.97
N PRO A 126 -12.16 -1.07 -5.64
CA PRO A 126 -13.48 -0.85 -5.02
C PRO A 126 -13.76 -1.82 -3.86
N ARG A 127 -13.09 -2.97 -3.85
CA ARG A 127 -13.26 -4.05 -2.87
C ARG A 127 -12.23 -4.04 -1.74
N LEU A 128 -11.47 -2.95 -1.57
CA LEU A 128 -10.45 -2.88 -0.52
C LEU A 128 -11.09 -2.95 0.87
N ARG A 129 -10.70 -3.96 1.65
CA ARG A 129 -11.19 -4.23 3.02
C ARG A 129 -10.09 -4.21 4.08
N PHE A 130 -8.84 -4.34 3.65
CA PHE A 130 -7.66 -4.23 4.51
C PHE A 130 -6.68 -3.23 3.90
N PHE A 131 -6.29 -2.23 4.67
CA PHE A 131 -5.25 -1.28 4.29
C PHE A 131 -4.18 -1.21 5.38
N GLU A 132 -2.98 -1.64 5.06
CA GLU A 132 -1.80 -1.46 5.88
C GLU A 132 -0.86 -0.42 5.25
N CYS A 133 -0.34 0.48 6.07
CA CYS A 133 0.66 1.42 5.62
C CYS A 133 1.75 1.65 6.66
N ILE A 134 3.00 1.75 6.21
CA ILE A 134 4.10 2.32 6.98
C ILE A 134 4.30 3.73 6.48
N SER A 135 4.06 4.76 7.31
CA SER A 135 4.03 6.15 6.84
C SER A 135 4.94 7.09 7.63
N LEU A 136 5.40 8.13 6.95
CA LEU A 136 6.00 9.34 7.54
C LEU A 136 4.93 10.33 8.03
N LEU A 137 3.65 9.96 7.94
CA LEU A 137 2.48 10.72 8.39
C LEU A 137 2.36 12.10 7.72
N ARG A 138 2.79 12.26 6.46
CA ARG A 138 2.75 13.55 5.73
C ARG A 138 1.48 13.75 4.90
N PHE A 139 0.33 13.33 5.43
CA PHE A 139 -0.99 13.52 4.86
C PHE A 139 -1.89 14.30 5.83
N ASP A 140 -2.99 14.85 5.31
CA ASP A 140 -4.02 15.53 6.10
C ASP A 140 -4.91 14.52 6.82
N ASP A 141 -5.13 14.71 8.12
CA ASP A 141 -5.97 13.81 8.92
C ASP A 141 -7.40 13.70 8.38
N ARG A 142 -7.89 14.77 7.75
CA ARG A 142 -9.21 14.78 7.13
C ARG A 142 -9.26 13.88 5.91
N ALA A 143 -8.27 13.95 5.03
CA ALA A 143 -8.18 13.07 3.86
C ALA A 143 -8.12 11.59 4.29
N TYR A 144 -7.36 11.31 5.35
CA TYR A 144 -7.28 9.98 5.92
C TYR A 144 -8.63 9.50 6.48
N LEU A 145 -9.31 10.34 7.27
CA LEU A 145 -10.63 10.01 7.80
C LEU A 145 -11.67 9.80 6.71
N ASP A 146 -11.68 10.64 5.67
CA ASP A 146 -12.62 10.52 4.55
C ASP A 146 -12.40 9.22 3.78
N PHE A 147 -11.13 8.82 3.57
CA PHE A 147 -10.79 7.49 3.06
C PHE A 147 -11.39 6.37 3.93
N LEU A 148 -11.11 6.36 5.24
CA LEU A 148 -11.62 5.32 6.16
C LEU A 148 -13.16 5.24 6.12
N LEU A 149 -13.84 6.38 6.21
CA LEU A 149 -15.31 6.46 6.22
C LEU A 149 -15.91 5.96 4.90
N SER A 150 -15.27 6.23 3.77
CA SER A 150 -15.74 5.75 2.48
C SER A 150 -15.75 4.22 2.41
N ARG A 151 -14.75 3.56 3.03
CA ARG A 151 -14.61 2.10 3.02
C ARG A 151 -15.65 1.37 3.88
N LEU A 152 -16.21 2.04 4.89
CA LEU A 152 -17.31 1.50 5.69
C LEU A 152 -18.63 1.38 4.93
N ARG A 153 -18.75 2.05 3.77
CA ARG A 153 -19.96 2.10 2.94
C ARG A 153 -19.77 1.42 1.58
N GLY A 154 -18.68 0.67 1.43
CA GLY A 154 -18.34 0.04 0.16
C GLY A 154 -19.20 -1.17 -0.19
N PRO A 155 -19.01 -1.73 -1.39
CA PRO A 155 -19.77 -2.87 -1.90
C PRO A 155 -19.73 -4.10 -0.97
N ASP A 156 -18.65 -4.24 -0.21
CA ASP A 156 -18.41 -5.37 0.69
C ASP A 156 -18.57 -5.00 2.19
N ALA A 157 -19.32 -3.93 2.51
CA ALA A 157 -19.53 -3.47 3.90
C ALA A 157 -20.17 -4.54 4.80
N ASP A 158 -21.05 -5.37 4.24
CA ASP A 158 -21.73 -6.45 4.97
C ASP A 158 -20.81 -7.64 5.29
N ALA A 159 -19.63 -7.72 4.66
CA ALA A 159 -18.74 -8.86 4.82
C ALA A 159 -17.88 -8.79 6.10
N GLY A 160 -18.02 -7.74 6.92
CA GLY A 160 -17.27 -7.52 8.16
C GLY A 160 -16.53 -6.16 8.20
N PRO A 161 -15.90 -5.81 9.34
CA PRO A 161 -15.29 -4.50 9.55
C PRO A 161 -14.19 -4.20 8.53
N PHE A 162 -13.99 -2.91 8.24
CA PHE A 162 -12.78 -2.47 7.54
C PHE A 162 -11.59 -2.60 8.48
N GLU A 163 -10.51 -3.18 7.98
CA GLU A 163 -9.27 -3.34 8.72
C GLU A 163 -8.24 -2.31 8.27
N ASN A 164 -7.68 -1.58 9.22
CA ASN A 164 -6.66 -0.60 8.96
C ASN A 164 -5.51 -0.71 9.97
N ARG A 165 -4.30 -0.82 9.45
CA ARG A 165 -3.06 -0.83 10.23
C ARG A 165 -2.15 0.27 9.74
N MET A 166 -1.89 1.24 10.59
CA MET A 166 -0.98 2.33 10.30
C MET A 166 0.22 2.23 11.23
N LEU A 167 1.38 2.06 10.64
CA LEU A 167 2.66 2.06 11.32
C LEU A 167 3.37 3.37 10.99
N TRP A 168 4.06 3.98 11.94
CA TRP A 168 4.93 5.13 11.65
C TRP A 168 6.39 4.78 11.84
N LEU A 169 7.25 5.39 11.03
CA LEU A 169 8.69 5.19 11.13
C LEU A 169 9.26 5.85 12.40
N PRO A 170 10.25 5.24 13.07
CA PRO A 170 10.88 5.83 14.24
C PRO A 170 11.37 7.26 14.01
N GLY A 171 11.02 8.15 14.93
CA GLY A 171 11.31 9.59 14.85
C GLY A 171 10.29 10.42 14.04
N HIS A 172 9.25 9.80 13.48
CA HIS A 172 8.20 10.47 12.71
C HIS A 172 6.82 10.37 13.36
N HIS A 173 6.76 10.47 14.69
CA HIS A 173 5.49 10.56 15.38
C HIS A 173 4.85 11.95 15.20
N ARG A 174 3.57 11.95 14.84
CA ARG A 174 2.69 13.10 15.06
C ARG A 174 1.37 12.62 15.62
N GLU A 175 0.77 13.46 16.45
CA GLU A 175 -0.59 13.23 16.91
C GLU A 175 -1.56 13.48 15.74
N LEU A 176 -2.54 12.58 15.59
CA LEU A 176 -3.71 12.84 14.76
C LEU A 176 -4.60 13.85 15.47
N ASN A 177 -5.29 14.68 14.69
CA ASN A 177 -6.28 15.62 15.19
C ASN A 177 -7.28 14.93 16.14
N SER A 178 -7.53 15.53 17.29
CA SER A 178 -8.39 14.95 18.34
C SER A 178 -9.80 14.61 17.85
N SER A 179 -10.36 15.37 16.91
CA SER A 179 -11.66 15.06 16.31
C SER A 179 -11.63 13.80 15.43
N VAL A 180 -10.51 13.57 14.73
CA VAL A 180 -10.28 12.38 13.92
C VAL A 180 -10.07 11.16 14.82
N VAL A 181 -9.29 11.30 15.89
CA VAL A 181 -9.12 10.26 16.91
C VAL A 181 -10.46 9.89 17.54
N ALA A 182 -11.24 10.87 17.99
CA ALA A 182 -12.56 10.64 18.58
C ALA A 182 -13.49 9.89 17.61
N ARG A 183 -13.45 10.24 16.32
CA ARG A 183 -14.22 9.54 15.29
C ARG A 183 -13.75 8.10 15.09
N ILE A 184 -12.44 7.85 15.02
CA ILE A 184 -11.89 6.49 14.92
C ILE A 184 -12.30 5.65 16.14
N VAL A 185 -12.23 6.19 17.36
CA VAL A 185 -12.65 5.50 18.59
C VAL A 185 -14.14 5.13 18.53
N ASP A 186 -15.00 6.06 18.10
CA ASP A 186 -16.43 5.80 17.92
C ASP A 186 -16.68 4.67 16.90
N LEU A 187 -16.03 4.68 15.73
CA LEU A 187 -16.13 3.62 14.72
C LEU A 187 -15.68 2.25 15.25
N ARG A 188 -14.59 2.21 16.03
CA ARG A 188 -14.10 0.99 16.68
C ARG A 188 -15.10 0.45 17.69
N SER A 189 -15.72 1.33 18.49
CA SER A 189 -16.71 0.93 19.51
C SER A 189 -17.94 0.26 18.88
N ARG A 190 -18.28 0.64 17.65
CA ARG A 190 -19.37 0.06 16.85
C ARG A 190 -18.95 -1.20 16.08
N LYS A 191 -17.68 -1.60 16.17
CA LYS A 191 -17.08 -2.71 15.41
C LYS A 191 -17.18 -2.53 13.89
N GLU A 192 -17.23 -1.29 13.42
CA GLU A 192 -17.19 -0.96 11.99
C GLU A 192 -15.74 -0.93 11.47
N LEU A 193 -14.79 -0.62 12.35
CA LEU A 193 -13.38 -0.44 12.04
C LEU A 193 -12.50 -1.24 13.03
N LEU A 194 -11.61 -2.08 12.50
CA LEU A 194 -10.46 -2.60 13.24
C LEU A 194 -9.26 -1.72 12.92
N PHE A 195 -8.77 -0.99 13.93
CA PHE A 195 -7.72 0.01 13.75
C PHE A 195 -6.54 -0.26 14.68
N SER A 196 -5.34 -0.26 14.10
CA SER A 196 -4.06 -0.29 14.81
C SER A 196 -3.21 0.90 14.39
N PHE A 197 -2.62 1.57 15.37
CA PHE A 197 -1.71 2.70 15.19
C PHE A 197 -0.53 2.51 16.13
N ALA A 198 0.64 2.20 15.57
CA ALA A 198 1.84 1.89 16.35
C ALA A 198 3.13 2.36 15.67
N GLU A 199 4.19 2.55 16.45
CA GLU A 199 5.53 2.75 15.90
C GLU A 199 6.02 1.44 15.26
N LEU A 200 6.74 1.54 14.14
CA LEU A 200 7.38 0.39 13.53
C LEU A 200 8.58 -0.04 14.38
N GLU A 201 8.53 -1.27 14.89
CA GLU A 201 9.67 -1.94 15.52
C GLU A 201 10.64 -2.41 14.42
N LEU A 202 11.87 -1.88 14.44
CA LEU A 202 12.96 -2.20 13.49
C LEU A 202 14.00 -3.12 14.12
#